data_AF-A0A973FT28-F1
#
_entry.id   AF-A0A973FT28-F1
#
_cell.length_a   1.000
_cell.length_b   1.000
_cell.length_c   1.000
_cell.angle_alpha   90.00
_cell.angle_beta   90.00
_cell.angle_gamma   90.00
#
_symmetry.space_group_name_H-M   'P 1'
#
loop_
_entity.id
_entity.type
_entity.pdbx_description
1 polymer ?
#
loop_
_entity_poly.entity_id
_entity_poly.type
_entity_poly.pdbx_seq_one_letter_code
_entity_poly.pdbx_strand_id
1 'polypeptide(L)'
;TCIANDFGFTQVFARQIEALARPGDLLVLFSTSGNSPNILAALDSAHSRGVTSIAMLGKGGGAAAQQADHALIVPSENSARIQEAHTLLLHAICEELERRVVMRDA
;
A
#
# COMPACT_ATOMS: atom_id res chain seq x y z
N THR A 1 -11.38 7.07 -13.58
CA THR A 1 -10.94 8.34 -14.19
C THR A 1 -11.73 9.54 -13.70
N CYS A 2 -13.05 9.43 -13.47
CA CYS A 2 -13.88 10.53 -12.93
C CYS A 2 -13.29 11.21 -11.69
N ILE A 3 -12.80 10.45 -10.69
CA ILE A 3 -12.19 11.05 -9.49
C ILE A 3 -11.01 11.96 -9.85
N ALA A 4 -10.15 11.54 -10.79
CA ALA A 4 -9.03 12.36 -11.22
C ALA A 4 -9.49 13.62 -11.97
N ASN A 5 -10.55 13.50 -12.77
CA ASN A 5 -11.15 14.60 -13.53
C ASN A 5 -11.80 15.65 -12.61
N ASP A 6 -12.53 15.20 -11.59
CA ASP A 6 -13.40 16.05 -10.79
C ASP A 6 -12.71 16.55 -9.49
N PHE A 7 -11.80 15.75 -8.92
CA PHE A 7 -11.14 16.02 -7.63
C PHE A 7 -9.60 16.04 -7.70
N GLY A 8 -9.04 15.82 -8.89
CA GLY A 8 -7.61 15.77 -9.11
C GLY A 8 -6.98 14.40 -8.82
N PHE A 9 -5.82 14.15 -9.43
CA PHE A 9 -5.16 12.84 -9.37
C PHE A 9 -4.71 12.45 -7.95
N THR A 10 -4.47 13.42 -7.06
CA THR A 10 -4.14 13.17 -5.65
C THR A 10 -5.24 12.40 -4.91
N GLN A 11 -6.52 12.55 -5.31
CA GLN A 11 -7.65 11.98 -4.58
C GLN A 11 -8.08 10.59 -5.07
N VAL A 12 -7.43 10.06 -6.11
CA VAL A 12 -7.90 8.85 -6.83
C VAL A 12 -8.01 7.61 -5.95
N PHE A 13 -7.17 7.49 -4.91
CA PHE A 13 -7.22 6.37 -3.96
C PHE A 13 -7.94 6.74 -2.67
N ALA A 14 -7.68 7.94 -2.12
CA ALA A 14 -8.29 8.41 -0.88
C ALA A 14 -9.82 8.36 -0.92
N ARG A 15 -10.45 8.80 -2.01
CA ARG A 15 -11.90 8.75 -2.22
C ARG A 15 -12.46 7.32 -2.20
N GLN A 16 -11.71 6.35 -2.73
CA GLN A 16 -12.15 4.95 -2.73
C GLN A 16 -12.08 4.37 -1.32
N ILE A 17 -11.03 4.68 -0.57
CA ILE A 17 -10.88 4.28 0.83
C ILE A 17 -11.99 4.92 1.69
N GLU A 18 -12.27 6.21 1.48
CA GLU A 18 -13.40 6.92 2.08
C GLU A 18 -14.77 6.29 1.76
N ALA A 19 -14.93 5.65 0.60
CA ALA A 19 -16.22 5.06 0.27
C ALA A 19 -16.35 3.63 0.80
N LEU A 20 -15.27 2.85 0.69
CA LEU A 20 -15.34 1.39 0.74
C LEU A 20 -14.77 0.80 2.04
N ALA A 21 -13.74 1.42 2.61
CA ALA A 21 -12.98 0.78 3.68
C ALA A 21 -13.70 0.83 5.02
N ARG A 22 -13.55 -0.24 5.79
CA ARG A 22 -14.15 -0.48 7.11
C ARG A 22 -13.07 -0.88 8.13
N PRO A 23 -13.30 -0.66 9.44
CA PRO A 23 -12.43 -1.18 10.47
C PRO A 23 -12.23 -2.69 10.33
N GLY A 24 -10.97 -3.14 10.36
CA GLY A 24 -10.60 -4.54 10.10
C GLY A 24 -10.14 -4.82 8.67
N ASP A 25 -10.38 -3.91 7.72
CA ASP A 25 -9.77 -3.99 6.40
C ASP A 25 -8.25 -3.67 6.48
N LEU A 26 -7.53 -4.06 5.42
CA LEU A 26 -6.11 -3.82 5.26
C LEU A 26 -5.85 -3.05 3.95
N LEU A 27 -5.19 -1.90 4.04
CA LEU A 27 -4.65 -1.20 2.87
C LEU A 27 -3.27 -1.77 2.54
N VAL A 28 -3.13 -2.38 1.35
CA VAL A 28 -1.82 -2.74 0.80
C VAL A 28 -1.47 -1.81 -0.35
N LEU A 29 -0.36 -1.11 -0.20
CA LEU A 29 0.09 -0.01 -1.04
C LEU A 29 1.42 -0.36 -1.72
N PHE A 30 1.60 0.09 -2.97
CA PHE A 30 2.87 -0.03 -3.68
C PHE A 30 3.35 1.34 -4.16
N SER A 31 4.60 1.69 -3.86
CA SER A 31 5.27 2.87 -4.41
C SER A 31 6.78 2.67 -4.43
N THR A 32 7.45 2.97 -5.54
CA THR A 32 8.93 2.87 -5.57
C THR A 32 9.64 4.02 -4.86
N SER A 33 8.96 5.14 -4.61
CA SER A 33 9.53 6.32 -3.95
C SER A 33 8.87 6.68 -2.62
N GLY A 34 7.62 6.26 -2.39
CA GLY A 34 6.85 6.62 -1.20
C GLY A 34 6.51 8.11 -1.08
N ASN A 35 6.66 8.90 -2.14
CA ASN A 35 6.44 10.36 -2.10
C ASN A 35 5.29 10.84 -2.99
N SER A 36 4.60 9.94 -3.68
CA SER A 36 3.51 10.32 -4.57
C SER A 36 2.33 10.89 -3.76
N PRO A 37 1.81 12.09 -4.08
CA PRO A 37 0.75 12.72 -3.28
C PRO A 37 -0.51 11.87 -3.15
N ASN A 38 -0.86 11.10 -4.19
CA ASN A 38 -2.01 10.20 -4.17
C ASN A 38 -1.84 9.01 -3.22
N ILE A 39 -0.60 8.60 -2.94
CA ILE A 39 -0.27 7.57 -1.97
C ILE A 39 -0.36 8.11 -0.55
N LEU A 40 0.17 9.31 -0.31
CA LEU A 40 0.10 9.94 1.01
C LEU A 40 -1.35 10.23 1.41
N ALA A 41 -2.16 10.76 0.49
CA ALA A 41 -3.58 10.95 0.72
C ALA A 41 -4.35 9.63 0.98
N ALA A 42 -3.90 8.52 0.39
CA ALA A 42 -4.48 7.20 0.65
C ALA A 42 -4.18 6.72 2.08
N LEU A 43 -2.94 6.91 2.54
CA LEU A 43 -2.52 6.57 3.91
C LEU A 43 -3.27 7.43 4.94
N ASP A 44 -3.38 8.73 4.70
CA ASP A 44 -4.13 9.64 5.58
C ASP A 44 -5.62 9.22 5.69
N SER A 45 -6.22 8.83 4.55
CA SER A 45 -7.60 8.33 4.51
C SER A 45 -7.75 7.00 5.27
N ALA A 46 -6.82 6.05 5.08
CA ALA A 46 -6.83 4.78 5.80
C ALA A 46 -6.68 4.97 7.31
N HIS A 47 -5.74 5.82 7.73
CA HIS A 47 -5.55 6.18 9.14
C HIS A 47 -6.83 6.76 9.74
N SER A 48 -7.47 7.73 9.05
CA SER A 48 -8.72 8.34 9.48
C SER A 48 -9.89 7.35 9.58
N ARG A 49 -9.81 6.21 8.87
CA ARG A 49 -10.80 5.13 8.88
C ARG A 49 -10.51 4.03 9.90
N GLY A 50 -9.37 4.09 10.61
CA GLY A 50 -8.91 3.01 11.47
C GLY A 50 -8.53 1.74 10.69
N VAL A 51 -8.08 1.91 9.44
CA VAL A 51 -7.65 0.82 8.54
C VAL A 51 -6.14 0.67 8.66
N THR A 52 -5.68 -0.55 8.95
CA THR A 52 -4.24 -0.85 9.00
C THR A 52 -3.62 -0.77 7.61
N SER A 53 -2.38 -0.33 7.51
CA SER A 53 -1.68 -0.10 6.25
C SER A 53 -0.33 -0.81 6.16
N ILE A 54 -0.08 -1.43 5.01
CA ILE A 54 1.22 -1.99 4.61
C ILE A 54 1.69 -1.27 3.35
N ALA A 55 2.85 -0.62 3.42
CA ALA A 55 3.49 0.09 2.33
C ALA A 55 4.68 -0.69 1.77
N MET A 56 4.58 -1.12 0.52
CA MET A 56 5.65 -1.73 -0.27
C MET A 56 6.44 -0.62 -0.94
N LEU A 57 7.66 -0.38 -0.48
CA LEU A 57 8.44 0.83 -0.75
C LEU A 57 9.85 0.54 -1.30
N GLY A 58 10.55 1.59 -1.72
CA GLY A 58 11.97 1.60 -2.07
C GLY A 58 12.54 3.02 -1.92
N LYS A 59 13.78 3.28 -2.38
CA LYS A 59 14.41 4.62 -2.33
C LYS A 59 14.40 5.27 -0.94
N GLY A 60 14.64 4.47 0.10
CA GLY A 60 14.57 4.93 1.49
C GLY A 60 13.16 5.17 2.04
N GLY A 61 12.11 4.88 1.28
CA GLY A 61 10.72 4.83 1.76
C GLY A 61 9.91 6.12 1.66
N GLY A 62 10.57 7.28 1.52
CA GLY A 62 9.90 8.57 1.42
C GLY A 62 8.99 8.90 2.60
N ALA A 63 8.05 9.81 2.40
CA ALA A 63 7.09 10.20 3.43
C ALA A 63 6.14 9.05 3.83
N ALA A 64 5.82 8.16 2.89
CA ALA A 64 4.94 7.02 3.13
C ALA A 64 5.47 6.07 4.22
N ALA A 65 6.78 5.94 4.38
CA ALA A 65 7.37 5.07 5.40
C ALA A 65 7.05 5.53 6.84
N GLN A 66 6.78 6.82 7.06
CA GLN A 66 6.41 7.37 8.36
C GLN A 66 4.90 7.36 8.60
N GLN A 67 4.11 7.35 7.52
CA GLN A 67 2.65 7.39 7.59
C GLN A 67 2.00 5.99 7.66
N ALA A 68 2.65 4.98 7.08
CA ALA A 68 2.14 3.62 7.10
C ALA A 68 2.42 2.90 8.43
N ASP A 69 1.53 2.01 8.84
CA ASP A 69 1.70 1.19 10.05
C ASP A 69 2.86 0.19 9.88
N HIS A 70 3.00 -0.35 8.67
CA HIS A 70 4.10 -1.24 8.29
C HIS A 70 4.72 -0.79 6.97
N ALA A 71 6.04 -0.63 6.95
CA ALA A 71 6.80 -0.25 5.77
C ALA A 71 7.81 -1.35 5.39
N LEU A 72 7.67 -1.91 4.19
CA LEU A 72 8.61 -2.85 3.59
C LEU A 72 9.45 -2.12 2.55
N ILE A 73 10.64 -1.67 2.93
CA ILE A 73 11.51 -0.83 2.09
C ILE A 73 12.56 -1.69 1.39
N VAL A 74 12.44 -1.84 0.07
CA VAL A 74 13.45 -2.52 -0.74
C VAL A 74 14.74 -1.66 -0.77
N PRO A 75 15.92 -2.21 -0.44
CA PRO A 75 17.18 -1.47 -0.39
C PRO A 75 17.75 -1.26 -1.80
N SER A 76 17.03 -0.49 -2.62
CA SER A 76 17.43 -0.14 -3.98
C SER A 76 16.95 1.26 -4.34
N GLU A 77 17.72 1.92 -5.20
CA GLU A 77 17.35 3.19 -5.82
C GLU A 77 16.75 3.00 -7.24
N ASN A 78 16.78 1.78 -7.77
CA ASN A 78 16.30 1.49 -9.12
C ASN A 78 14.84 1.03 -9.10
N SER A 79 13.94 1.82 -9.67
CA SER A 79 12.50 1.53 -9.71
C SER A 79 12.16 0.14 -10.27
N ALA A 80 12.84 -0.33 -11.32
CA ALA A 80 12.57 -1.64 -11.89
C ALA A 80 12.97 -2.78 -10.94
N ARG A 81 14.12 -2.65 -10.26
CA ARG A 81 14.54 -3.64 -9.23
C ARG A 81 13.60 -3.64 -8.03
N ILE A 82 13.13 -2.46 -7.62
CA ILE A 82 12.15 -2.32 -6.54
C ILE A 82 10.85 -3.03 -6.91
N GLN A 83 10.34 -2.83 -8.12
CA GLN A 83 9.11 -3.48 -8.59
C GLN A 83 9.25 -5.00 -8.68
N GLU A 84 10.38 -5.53 -9.15
CA GLU A 84 10.64 -6.98 -9.12
C GLU A 84 10.62 -7.54 -7.71
N ALA A 85 11.27 -6.86 -6.76
CA ALA A 85 11.26 -7.24 -5.35
C ALA A 85 9.85 -7.13 -4.73
N HIS A 86 9.06 -6.11 -5.09
CA HIS A 86 7.66 -5.99 -4.67
C HIS A 86 6.82 -7.19 -5.12
N THR A 87 6.99 -7.65 -6.35
CA THR A 87 6.32 -8.86 -6.86
C THR A 87 6.75 -10.10 -6.08
N LEU A 88 8.04 -10.27 -5.80
CA LEU A 88 8.55 -11.39 -5.00
C LEU A 88 7.96 -11.38 -3.58
N LEU A 89 7.95 -10.21 -2.92
CA LEU A 89 7.38 -10.05 -1.59
C LEU A 89 5.87 -10.34 -1.58
N LEU A 90 5.14 -9.89 -2.61
CA LEU A 90 3.72 -10.20 -2.76
C LEU A 90 3.49 -11.72 -2.85
N HIS A 91 4.28 -12.43 -3.65
CA HIS A 91 4.19 -13.90 -3.72
C HIS A 91 4.50 -14.58 -2.39
N ALA A 92 5.52 -14.11 -1.67
CA ALA A 92 5.87 -14.67 -0.35
C ALA A 92 4.75 -14.44 0.69
N ILE A 93 4.10 -13.26 0.66
CA ILE A 93 2.93 -12.98 1.50
C ILE A 93 1.77 -13.91 1.16
N CYS A 94 1.48 -14.11 -0.13
CA CYS A 94 0.42 -15.03 -0.57
C CYS A 94 0.71 -16.46 -0.12
N GLU A 95 1.93 -16.96 -0.30
CA GLU A 95 2.33 -18.31 0.13
C GLU A 95 2.11 -18.53 1.63
N GLU A 96 2.53 -17.55 2.45
CA GLU A 96 2.36 -17.64 3.90
C GLU A 96 0.89 -17.50 4.33
N LEU A 97 0.11 -16.66 3.66
CA LEU A 97 -1.34 -16.56 3.88
C LEU A 97 -2.04 -17.88 3.57
N GLU A 98 -1.74 -18.50 2.43
CA GLU A 98 -2.29 -19.81 2.05
C GLU A 98 -1.95 -20.88 3.08
N ARG A 99 -0.69 -20.92 3.53
CA ARG A 99 -0.25 -21.86 4.58
C ARG A 99 -1.02 -21.67 5.89
N ARG A 100 -1.34 -20.44 6.28
CA ARG A 100 -2.02 -20.14 7.55
C ARG A 100 -3.52 -20.29 7.51
N VAL A 101 -4.13 -20.02 6.36
CA VAL A 101 -5.59 -19.94 6.21
C VAL A 101 -6.11 -21.20 5.52
N VAL A 102 -5.54 -21.58 4.38
CA VAL A 102 -6.04 -22.70 3.57
C VAL A 102 -5.64 -24.05 4.17
N MET A 103 -4.39 -24.19 4.62
CA MET A 103 -3.90 -25.46 5.19
C MET A 103 -4.28 -25.66 6.66
N ARG A 104 -4.98 -24.70 7.28
CA ARG A 104 -5.47 -24.81 8.65
C ARG A 104 -6.89 -25.41 8.71
N ASP A 105 -7.59 -25.40 7.58
CA ASP A 105 -8.92 -25.98 7.38
C ASP A 105 -8.85 -27.35 6.66
N ALA A 106 -7.65 -27.90 6.44
CA ALA A 106 -7.38 -29.23 5.89
C ALA A 106 -6.86 -30.18 6.98
#